data_AF-A0A8H3F524-F1
#
_entry.id   AF-A0A8H3F524-F1
#
_cell.length_a   1.000
_cell.length_b   1.000
_cell.length_c   1.000
_cell.angle_alpha   90.00
_cell.angle_beta   90.00
_cell.angle_gamma   90.00
#
_symmetry.space_group_name_H-M   'P 1'
#
loop_
_entity.id
_entity.type
_entity.pdbx_description
1 polymer ?
#
loop_
_entity_poly.entity_id
_entity_poly.type
_entity_poly.pdbx_seq_one_letter_code
_entity_poly.pdbx_strand_id
1 'polypeptide(L)'
;MVRLSSKYNFVKPNDGRALGLMNAAAVAVLEELPDIRLAYGVSDEYSFVFDRTCKLFDRRESKILTTVVSTFTAHYVNMWSSYISGKPLTTPMPSFDGRVVAYPSLQNLRDYMSWRQVDLQLGNMSTTQAEAQLKGTLAADKNEILFSKFQINYNNEPGMFKKGSVIYRDYGVNKDPHEHGSADPEAWGFGMDGEKERKRPLKAKVTVEHVDIIKDDFWTRRPWLFAAM
;
A
#
# COMPACT_ATOMS: atom_id res chain seq x y z
N MET A 1 5.38 -16.08 -0.18
CA MET A 1 4.70 -16.04 1.14
C MET A 1 3.91 -17.29 1.54
N VAL A 2 3.38 -18.10 0.62
CA VAL A 2 2.50 -19.26 0.94
C VAL A 2 3.07 -20.20 2.01
N ARG A 3 4.32 -20.65 1.83
CA ARG A 3 5.02 -21.53 2.80
C ARG A 3 5.17 -20.91 4.18
N LEU A 4 5.43 -19.60 4.26
CA LEU A 4 5.53 -18.85 5.51
C LEU A 4 4.17 -18.82 6.21
N SER A 5 3.10 -18.50 5.48
CA SER A 5 1.75 -18.41 6.03
C SER A 5 1.28 -19.73 6.65
N SER A 6 1.61 -20.86 6.02
CA SER A 6 1.30 -22.19 6.56
C SER A 6 2.16 -22.53 7.77
N LYS A 7 3.48 -22.27 7.71
CA LYS A 7 4.42 -22.58 8.80
C LYS A 7 4.04 -21.85 10.10
N TYR A 8 3.60 -20.60 10.00
CA TYR A 8 3.26 -19.78 11.16
C TYR A 8 1.75 -19.73 11.46
N ASN A 9 0.94 -20.55 10.78
CA ASN A 9 -0.50 -20.66 10.97
C ASN A 9 -1.21 -19.29 10.92
N PHE A 10 -1.05 -18.60 9.79
CA PHE A 10 -1.75 -17.35 9.53
C PHE A 10 -3.25 -17.60 9.39
N VAL A 11 -4.05 -16.71 9.96
CA VAL A 11 -5.51 -16.73 9.83
C VAL A 11 -5.90 -16.57 8.36
N LYS A 12 -6.91 -17.33 7.93
CA LYS A 12 -7.46 -17.30 6.58
C LYS A 12 -8.88 -16.71 6.63
N PRO A 13 -9.32 -15.97 5.60
CA PRO A 13 -8.56 -15.63 4.38
C PRO A 13 -7.47 -14.58 4.62
N ASN A 14 -7.61 -13.74 5.66
CA ASN A 14 -6.69 -12.64 5.96
C ASN A 14 -6.19 -12.70 7.41
N ASP A 15 -4.88 -12.53 7.62
CA ASP A 15 -4.29 -12.39 8.96
C ASP A 15 -3.92 -10.93 9.22
N GLY A 16 -4.69 -10.27 10.08
CA GLY A 16 -4.49 -8.87 10.43
C GLY A 16 -3.11 -8.57 11.02
N ARG A 17 -2.47 -9.53 11.69
CA ARG A 17 -1.12 -9.34 12.25
C ARG A 17 -0.07 -9.33 11.16
N ALA A 18 -0.18 -10.27 10.23
CA ALA A 18 0.73 -10.35 9.09
C ALA A 18 0.62 -9.11 8.19
N LEU A 19 -0.60 -8.65 7.93
CA LEU A 19 -0.85 -7.41 7.18
C LEU A 19 -0.37 -6.18 7.93
N GLY A 20 -0.59 -6.13 9.25
CA GLY A 20 -0.04 -5.08 10.11
C GLY A 20 1.49 -5.01 10.06
N LEU A 21 2.17 -6.16 10.08
CA LEU A 21 3.62 -6.24 9.94
C LEU A 21 4.11 -5.78 8.57
N MET A 22 3.43 -6.16 7.49
CA MET A 22 3.71 -5.68 6.13
C MET A 22 3.57 -4.14 6.06
N ASN A 23 2.50 -3.59 6.65
CA ASN A 23 2.28 -2.15 6.71
C ASN A 23 3.39 -1.44 7.49
N ALA A 24 3.80 -1.97 8.64
CA ALA A 24 4.86 -1.39 9.45
C ALA A 24 6.20 -1.36 8.72
N ALA A 25 6.56 -2.46 8.03
CA ALA A 25 7.75 -2.51 7.19
C ALA A 25 7.68 -1.50 6.03
N ALA A 26 6.52 -1.33 5.40
CA ALA A 26 6.33 -0.34 4.34
C ALA A 26 6.41 1.11 4.86
N VAL A 27 5.88 1.40 6.05
CA VAL A 27 6.01 2.71 6.71
C VAL A 27 7.49 3.03 6.91
N ALA A 28 8.28 2.09 7.45
CA ALA A 28 9.70 2.29 7.69
C ALA A 28 10.48 2.54 6.38
N VAL A 29 10.15 1.81 5.30
CA VAL A 29 10.72 2.08 3.97
C VAL A 29 10.39 3.50 3.49
N LEU A 30 9.16 3.96 3.70
CA LEU A 30 8.80 5.33 3.35
C LEU A 30 9.61 6.31 4.17
N GLU A 31 9.70 6.15 5.49
CA GLU A 31 10.46 7.04 6.39
C GLU A 31 11.94 7.15 6.00
N GLU A 32 12.58 6.04 5.64
CA GLU A 32 13.99 6.01 5.22
C GLU A 32 14.24 6.53 3.80
N LEU A 33 13.24 6.45 2.91
CA LEU A 33 13.34 6.88 1.51
C LEU A 33 12.36 8.03 1.20
N PRO A 34 12.80 9.29 1.42
CA PRO A 34 12.02 10.51 1.17
C PRO A 34 11.45 10.66 -0.24
N ASP A 35 12.13 10.11 -1.24
CA ASP A 35 11.71 10.15 -2.65
C ASP A 35 10.44 9.32 -2.93
N ILE A 36 10.01 8.45 -2.00
CA ILE A 36 8.77 7.69 -2.12
C ILE A 36 7.58 8.58 -1.74
N ARG A 37 6.65 8.73 -2.68
CA ARG A 37 5.43 9.55 -2.50
C ARG A 37 4.25 8.74 -1.97
N LEU A 38 4.13 7.51 -2.44
CA LEU A 38 2.98 6.64 -2.22
C LEU A 38 3.47 5.19 -2.15
N ALA A 39 2.92 4.42 -1.23
CA ALA A 39 2.97 2.97 -1.27
C ALA A 39 1.58 2.37 -1.19
N TYR A 40 1.41 1.21 -1.80
CA TYR A 40 0.15 0.48 -1.78
C TYR A 40 0.40 -1.00 -1.55
N GLY A 41 -0.21 -1.55 -0.50
CA GLY A 41 -0.06 -2.93 -0.05
C GLY A 41 -1.33 -3.75 -0.20
N VAL A 42 -1.17 -4.97 -0.71
CA VAL A 42 -2.24 -5.95 -0.93
C VAL A 42 -1.68 -7.35 -0.67
N SER A 43 -2.36 -8.14 0.17
CA SER A 43 -1.93 -9.50 0.52
C SER A 43 -0.48 -9.53 1.04
N ASP A 44 0.44 -10.08 0.26
CA ASP A 44 1.86 -10.26 0.54
C ASP A 44 2.76 -9.39 -0.34
N GLU A 45 2.19 -8.40 -1.01
CA GLU A 45 2.87 -7.53 -1.96
C GLU A 45 2.73 -6.05 -1.58
N TYR A 46 3.75 -5.26 -1.90
CA TYR A 46 3.76 -3.80 -1.78
C TYR A 46 4.33 -3.15 -3.04
N SER A 47 3.70 -2.08 -3.49
CA SER A 47 4.16 -1.21 -4.56
C SER A 47 4.62 0.11 -3.98
N PHE A 48 5.84 0.57 -4.33
CA PHE A 48 6.39 1.85 -3.89
C PHE A 48 6.57 2.78 -5.09
N VAL A 49 5.99 3.99 -5.01
CA VAL A 49 6.03 4.99 -6.08
C VAL A 49 7.04 6.07 -5.73
N PHE A 50 8.07 6.17 -6.55
CA PHE A 50 9.04 7.25 -6.49
C PHE A 50 8.56 8.45 -7.29
N ASP A 51 8.94 9.65 -6.85
CA ASP A 51 8.71 10.87 -7.63
C ASP A 51 9.35 10.77 -9.02
N ARG A 52 8.67 11.31 -10.05
CA ARG A 52 9.21 11.36 -11.41
C ARG A 52 10.54 12.14 -11.48
N THR A 53 10.76 13.12 -10.61
CA THR A 53 11.98 13.94 -10.53
C THR A 53 13.06 13.33 -9.61
N CYS A 54 12.79 12.18 -8.99
CA CYS A 54 13.70 11.47 -8.09
C CYS A 54 15.11 11.33 -8.70
N LYS A 55 16.13 11.67 -7.91
CA LYS A 55 17.56 11.55 -8.26
C LYS A 55 18.28 10.47 -7.46
N LEU A 56 17.56 9.75 -6.59
CA LEU A 56 18.12 8.71 -5.73
C LEU A 56 18.92 7.69 -6.56
N PHE A 57 20.18 7.47 -6.15
CA PHE A 57 21.13 6.56 -6.79
C PHE A 57 21.32 6.77 -8.30
N ASP A 58 21.17 8.00 -8.80
CA ASP A 58 21.20 8.31 -10.23
C ASP A 58 20.18 7.49 -11.03
N ARG A 59 19.05 7.16 -10.40
CA ARG A 59 17.96 6.35 -10.96
C ARG A 59 18.39 4.95 -11.40
N ARG A 60 19.49 4.43 -10.82
CA ARG A 60 19.94 3.05 -11.08
C ARG A 60 18.94 2.06 -10.50
N GLU A 61 18.26 1.35 -11.39
CA GLU A 61 17.25 0.34 -11.08
C GLU A 61 17.72 -0.63 -9.99
N SER A 62 18.90 -1.23 -10.16
CA SER A 62 19.44 -2.22 -9.24
C SER A 62 19.63 -1.66 -7.82
N LYS A 63 20.02 -0.39 -7.68
CA LYS A 63 20.20 0.25 -6.37
C LYS A 63 18.88 0.58 -5.72
N ILE A 64 17.92 1.11 -6.47
CA ILE A 64 16.57 1.39 -5.97
C ILE A 64 15.93 0.08 -5.49
N LEU A 65 15.92 -0.94 -6.34
CA LEU A 65 15.30 -2.23 -6.06
C LEU A 65 15.90 -2.89 -4.82
N THR A 66 17.24 -3.05 -4.80
CA THR A 66 17.91 -3.73 -3.68
C THR A 66 17.78 -2.96 -2.37
N THR A 67 17.77 -1.63 -2.40
CA THR A 67 17.56 -0.82 -1.19
C THR A 67 16.15 -1.03 -0.65
N VAL A 68 15.11 -0.91 -1.48
CA VAL A 68 13.72 -1.12 -1.05
C VAL A 68 13.52 -2.53 -0.50
N VAL A 69 13.96 -3.57 -1.23
CA VAL A 69 13.78 -4.97 -0.82
C VAL A 69 14.54 -5.28 0.47
N SER A 70 15.79 -4.84 0.60
CA SER A 70 16.59 -5.10 1.81
C SER A 70 16.07 -4.36 3.03
N THR A 71 15.74 -3.07 2.91
CA THR A 71 15.12 -2.29 3.98
C THR A 71 13.79 -2.90 4.41
N PHE A 72 12.91 -3.24 3.46
CA PHE A 72 11.62 -3.88 3.77
C PHE A 72 11.81 -5.22 4.51
N THR A 73 12.71 -6.07 4.02
CA THR A 73 12.98 -7.38 4.62
C THR A 73 13.55 -7.24 6.03
N ALA A 74 14.51 -6.33 6.23
CA ALA A 74 15.14 -6.08 7.52
C ALA A 74 14.09 -5.63 8.56
N HIS A 75 13.23 -4.69 8.18
CA HIS A 75 12.14 -4.20 9.02
C HIS A 75 11.09 -5.26 9.31
N TYR A 76 10.70 -6.06 8.31
CA TYR A 76 9.77 -7.17 8.48
C TYR A 76 10.29 -8.20 9.51
N VAL A 77 11.57 -8.56 9.43
CA VAL A 77 12.22 -9.49 10.38
C VAL A 77 12.33 -8.87 11.77
N ASN A 78 12.79 -7.62 11.85
CA ASN A 78 12.99 -6.91 13.11
C ASN A 78 11.68 -6.74 13.90
N MET A 79 10.60 -6.37 13.22
CA MET A 79 9.29 -6.12 13.84
C MET A 79 8.46 -7.38 14.04
N TRP A 80 8.90 -8.54 13.54
CA TRP A 80 8.13 -9.78 13.56
C TRP A 80 7.56 -10.11 14.95
N SER A 81 8.39 -10.08 15.98
CA SER A 81 8.00 -10.45 17.36
C SER A 81 6.92 -9.52 17.96
N SER A 82 6.84 -8.28 17.46
CA SER A 82 5.86 -7.29 17.91
C SER A 82 4.47 -7.54 17.34
N TYR A 83 4.39 -8.19 16.17
CA TYR A 83 3.11 -8.48 15.50
C TYR A 83 2.69 -9.95 15.64
N ILE A 84 3.65 -10.87 15.56
CA ILE A 84 3.43 -12.32 15.60
C ILE A 84 4.11 -12.87 16.85
N SER A 85 3.58 -12.47 18.01
CA SER A 85 4.12 -12.82 19.31
C SER A 85 4.02 -14.33 19.58
N GLY A 86 5.01 -14.86 20.30
CA GLY A 86 5.05 -16.28 20.69
C GLY A 86 5.44 -17.26 19.58
N LYS A 87 5.76 -16.79 18.36
CA LYS A 87 6.22 -17.62 17.25
C LYS A 87 7.51 -17.04 16.65
N PRO A 88 8.70 -17.30 17.21
CA PRO A 88 9.94 -16.74 16.71
C PRO A 88 10.22 -17.18 15.28
N LEU A 89 10.86 -16.30 14.49
CA LEU A 89 11.29 -16.64 13.14
C LEU A 89 12.35 -17.75 13.20
N THR A 90 12.17 -18.73 12.33
CA THR A 90 13.08 -19.86 12.12
C THR A 90 13.29 -20.05 10.62
N THR A 91 14.44 -20.60 10.26
CA THR A 91 14.83 -20.81 8.86
C THR A 91 13.83 -21.69 8.08
N PRO A 92 13.61 -21.43 6.79
CA PRO A 92 14.12 -20.29 6.02
C PRO A 92 13.50 -18.96 6.47
N MET A 93 14.32 -17.90 6.45
CA MET A 93 13.88 -16.55 6.79
C MET A 93 12.94 -16.01 5.70
N PRO A 94 12.00 -15.11 6.05
CA PRO A 94 11.22 -14.41 5.04
C PRO A 94 12.15 -13.61 4.13
N SER A 95 11.85 -13.64 2.84
CA SER A 95 12.55 -12.89 1.81
C SER A 95 11.52 -12.37 0.82
N PHE A 96 11.79 -11.20 0.26
CA PHE A 96 10.95 -10.58 -0.75
C PHE A 96 11.72 -10.48 -2.06
N ASP A 97 11.02 -10.71 -3.16
CA ASP A 97 11.46 -10.32 -4.48
C ASP A 97 10.92 -8.93 -4.81
N GLY A 98 11.33 -8.40 -5.96
CA GLY A 98 10.80 -7.13 -6.43
C GLY A 98 11.20 -6.88 -7.87
N ARG A 99 10.54 -5.90 -8.47
CA ARG A 99 10.82 -5.41 -9.82
C ARG A 99 10.58 -3.91 -9.88
N VAL A 100 11.23 -3.25 -10.82
CA VAL A 100 11.01 -1.83 -11.10
C VAL A 100 10.26 -1.71 -12.41
N VAL A 101 9.23 -0.85 -12.43
CA VAL A 101 8.44 -0.56 -13.63
C VAL A 101 8.36 0.95 -13.78
N ALA A 102 8.68 1.46 -14.97
CA ALA A 102 8.56 2.87 -15.28
C ALA A 102 7.21 3.16 -15.96
N TYR A 103 6.46 4.11 -15.41
CA TYR A 103 5.21 4.60 -16.01
C TYR A 103 5.45 5.96 -16.66
N PRO A 104 5.14 6.14 -17.96
CA PRO A 104 5.45 7.38 -18.68
C PRO A 104 4.49 8.52 -18.34
N SER A 105 3.33 8.21 -17.75
CA SER A 105 2.32 9.21 -17.35
C SER A 105 1.71 8.87 -15.99
N LEU A 106 1.14 9.90 -15.34
CA LEU A 106 0.36 9.71 -14.11
C LEU A 106 -0.86 8.82 -14.37
N GLN A 107 -1.48 8.92 -15.55
CA GLN A 107 -2.63 8.08 -15.88
C GLN A 107 -2.27 6.59 -15.83
N ASN A 108 -1.15 6.18 -16.44
CA ASN A 108 -0.74 4.78 -16.42
C ASN A 108 -0.42 4.28 -15.01
N LEU A 109 0.14 5.15 -14.15
CA LEU A 109 0.35 4.82 -12.75
C LEU A 109 -0.97 4.65 -12.00
N ARG A 110 -1.95 5.53 -12.22
CA ARG A 110 -3.30 5.42 -11.63
C ARG A 110 -4.02 4.16 -12.09
N ASP A 111 -3.91 3.81 -13.37
CA ASP A 111 -4.47 2.58 -13.93
C ASP A 111 -3.83 1.36 -13.25
N TYR A 112 -2.51 1.35 -13.08
CA TYR A 112 -1.80 0.29 -12.35
C TYR A 112 -2.28 0.16 -10.89
N MET A 113 -2.38 1.27 -10.16
CA MET A 113 -2.85 1.27 -8.78
C MET A 113 -4.30 0.81 -8.66
N SER A 114 -5.14 1.25 -9.59
CA SER A 114 -6.54 0.84 -9.67
C SER A 114 -6.65 -0.65 -9.94
N TRP A 115 -5.88 -1.16 -10.91
CA TRP A 115 -5.79 -2.59 -11.21
C TRP A 115 -5.39 -3.40 -9.97
N ARG A 116 -4.36 -2.96 -9.24
CA ARG A 116 -3.93 -3.60 -7.98
C ARG A 116 -5.03 -3.64 -6.91
N GLN A 117 -5.86 -2.61 -6.80
CA GLN A 117 -6.97 -2.59 -5.85
C GLN A 117 -8.17 -3.44 -6.31
N VAL A 118 -8.44 -3.50 -7.61
CA VAL A 118 -9.46 -4.38 -8.19
C VAL A 118 -9.05 -5.86 -8.03
N ASP A 119 -7.78 -6.19 -8.28
CA ASP A 119 -7.24 -7.54 -8.11
C ASP A 119 -7.41 -8.04 -6.67
N LEU A 120 -7.26 -7.18 -5.65
CA LEU A 120 -7.57 -7.55 -4.26
C LEU A 120 -9.05 -7.94 -4.09
N GLN A 121 -9.95 -7.14 -4.65
CA GLN A 121 -11.40 -7.36 -4.54
C GLN A 121 -11.81 -8.69 -5.21
N LEU A 122 -11.09 -9.09 -6.26
CA LEU A 122 -11.30 -10.36 -6.94
C LEU A 122 -10.55 -11.54 -6.29
N GLY A 123 -9.36 -11.29 -5.75
CA GLY A 123 -8.38 -12.28 -5.26
C GLY A 123 -8.53 -12.70 -3.80
N ASN A 124 -9.36 -12.01 -2.99
CA ASN A 124 -9.73 -12.43 -1.63
C ASN A 124 -10.60 -13.72 -1.58
N MET A 125 -10.70 -14.44 -2.70
CA MET A 125 -11.51 -15.64 -2.86
C MET A 125 -10.56 -16.82 -3.13
N SER A 126 -10.57 -17.85 -2.29
CA SER A 126 -9.70 -19.04 -2.44
C SER A 126 -10.47 -20.29 -2.00
N THR A 127 -10.18 -21.53 -2.45
CA THR A 127 -9.33 -22.05 -3.53
C THR A 127 -9.83 -23.47 -3.87
N THR A 128 -9.84 -23.85 -5.15
CA THR A 128 -10.21 -25.15 -5.74
C THR A 128 -11.66 -25.63 -5.64
N GLN A 129 -12.23 -25.86 -4.45
CA GLN A 129 -13.65 -26.30 -4.34
C GLN A 129 -14.63 -25.11 -4.36
N ALA A 130 -14.28 -24.04 -3.65
CA ALA A 130 -14.94 -22.74 -3.78
C ALA A 130 -14.77 -22.17 -5.19
N GLU A 131 -13.62 -22.39 -5.85
CA GLU A 131 -13.44 -21.96 -7.25
C GLU A 131 -14.44 -22.61 -8.20
N ALA A 132 -14.68 -23.92 -8.09
CA ALA A 132 -15.68 -24.60 -8.92
C ALA A 132 -17.10 -24.07 -8.66
N GLN A 133 -17.43 -23.79 -7.40
CA GLN A 133 -18.76 -23.33 -6.98
C GLN A 133 -19.00 -21.83 -7.25
N LEU A 134 -17.94 -21.04 -7.34
CA LEU A 134 -17.97 -19.60 -7.61
C LEU A 134 -17.63 -19.27 -9.07
N LYS A 135 -17.26 -20.27 -9.89
CA LYS A 135 -16.95 -20.07 -11.32
C LYS A 135 -18.19 -19.58 -12.06
N GLY A 136 -18.09 -18.38 -12.65
CA GLY A 136 -19.19 -17.73 -13.38
C GLY A 136 -20.11 -16.86 -12.51
N THR A 137 -19.86 -16.76 -11.20
CA THR A 137 -20.62 -15.87 -10.30
C THR A 137 -20.09 -14.44 -10.34
N LEU A 138 -21.01 -13.46 -10.33
CA LEU A 138 -20.71 -12.04 -10.26
C LEU A 138 -20.47 -11.59 -8.80
N ALA A 139 -19.97 -10.36 -8.63
CA ALA A 139 -19.72 -9.80 -7.30
C ALA A 139 -20.96 -9.77 -6.40
N ALA A 140 -22.15 -9.55 -6.98
CA ALA A 140 -23.43 -9.57 -6.27
C ALA A 140 -23.75 -10.97 -5.73
N ASP A 141 -23.66 -12.00 -6.57
CA ASP A 141 -23.90 -13.40 -6.21
C ASP A 141 -22.98 -13.86 -5.06
N LYS A 142 -21.72 -13.41 -5.09
CA LYS A 142 -20.72 -13.71 -4.06
C LYS A 142 -21.09 -13.08 -2.72
N ASN A 143 -21.57 -11.84 -2.74
CA ASN A 143 -22.04 -11.16 -1.54
C ASN A 143 -23.29 -11.85 -0.97
N GLU A 144 -24.21 -12.27 -1.84
CA GLU A 144 -25.39 -13.05 -1.47
C GLU A 144 -25.00 -14.40 -0.86
N ILE A 145 -24.00 -15.10 -1.41
CA ILE A 145 -23.49 -16.36 -0.85
C ILE A 145 -22.88 -16.15 0.55
N LEU A 146 -22.07 -15.10 0.74
CA LEU A 146 -21.48 -14.76 2.04
C LEU A 146 -22.56 -14.47 3.08
N PHE A 147 -23.59 -13.71 2.70
CA PHE A 147 -24.67 -13.34 3.59
C PHE A 147 -25.61 -14.53 3.89
N SER A 148 -26.09 -15.23 2.87
CA SER A 148 -27.07 -16.31 3.03
C SER A 148 -26.49 -17.55 3.70
N LYS A 149 -25.32 -18.04 3.26
CA LYS A 149 -24.75 -19.32 3.72
C LYS A 149 -23.88 -19.17 4.97
N PHE A 150 -23.17 -18.05 5.08
CA PHE A 150 -22.18 -17.86 6.15
C PHE A 150 -22.59 -16.76 7.15
N GLN A 151 -23.68 -16.04 6.89
CA GLN A 151 -24.14 -14.90 7.72
C GLN A 151 -23.05 -13.82 7.87
N ILE A 152 -22.19 -13.69 6.86
CA ILE A 152 -21.10 -12.71 6.80
C ILE A 152 -21.56 -11.53 5.95
N ASN A 153 -21.56 -10.33 6.54
CA ASN A 153 -21.75 -9.09 5.80
C ASN A 153 -20.39 -8.56 5.34
N TYR A 154 -20.08 -8.72 4.05
CA TYR A 154 -18.81 -8.26 3.48
C TYR A 154 -18.56 -6.75 3.71
N ASN A 155 -19.61 -5.93 3.76
CA ASN A 155 -19.45 -4.49 4.01
C ASN A 155 -18.95 -4.19 5.43
N ASN A 156 -19.10 -5.10 6.38
CA ASN A 156 -18.61 -4.94 7.75
C ASN A 156 -17.17 -5.43 7.94
N GLU A 157 -16.57 -6.09 6.95
CA GLU A 157 -15.16 -6.51 7.01
C GLU A 157 -14.23 -5.29 7.13
N PRO A 158 -13.09 -5.42 7.83
CA PRO A 158 -12.10 -4.35 7.96
C PRO A 158 -11.69 -3.76 6.61
N GLY A 159 -11.56 -2.42 6.56
CA GLY A 159 -11.16 -1.70 5.35
C GLY A 159 -9.86 -2.24 4.75
N MET A 160 -8.89 -2.60 5.60
CA MET A 160 -7.61 -3.19 5.20
C MET A 160 -7.78 -4.45 4.35
N PHE A 161 -8.76 -5.30 4.66
CA PHE A 161 -8.99 -6.53 3.91
C PHE A 161 -9.69 -6.27 2.57
N LYS A 162 -10.52 -5.22 2.48
CA LYS A 162 -11.31 -4.90 1.28
C LYS A 162 -10.60 -3.98 0.30
N LYS A 163 -9.78 -3.07 0.82
CA LYS A 163 -9.19 -1.94 0.09
C LYS A 163 -7.67 -1.94 0.12
N GLY A 164 -7.04 -2.85 0.86
CA GLY A 164 -5.59 -2.86 1.05
C GLY A 164 -5.15 -1.71 1.94
N SER A 165 -3.87 -1.37 1.87
CA SER A 165 -3.24 -0.33 2.67
C SER A 165 -2.57 0.68 1.75
N VAL A 166 -3.03 1.92 1.77
CA VAL A 166 -2.35 3.03 1.09
C VAL A 166 -1.54 3.81 2.12
N ILE A 167 -0.26 4.04 1.82
CA ILE A 167 0.67 4.72 2.71
C ILE A 167 1.24 5.93 1.97
N TYR A 168 1.18 7.09 2.61
CA TYR A 168 1.69 8.32 2.02
C TYR A 168 2.11 9.32 3.10
N ARG A 169 2.86 10.34 2.69
CA ARG A 169 3.22 11.47 3.54
C ARG A 169 2.08 12.48 3.58
N ASP A 170 1.52 12.68 4.76
CA ASP A 170 0.52 13.71 5.04
C ASP A 170 1.26 15.00 5.47
N TYR A 171 1.06 16.05 4.68
CA TYR A 171 1.63 17.38 4.92
C TYR A 171 0.67 18.30 5.70
N GLY A 172 -0.49 17.82 6.13
CA GLY A 172 -1.42 18.56 6.98
C GLY A 172 -2.17 19.69 6.27
N VAL A 173 -2.37 19.58 4.96
CA VAL A 173 -3.16 20.57 4.19
C VAL A 173 -4.64 20.41 4.56
N ASN A 174 -5.34 21.51 4.85
CA ASN A 174 -6.72 21.55 5.38
C ASN A 174 -7.67 20.61 4.61
N LYS A 175 -8.41 19.79 5.37
CA LYS A 175 -9.24 18.68 4.89
C LYS A 175 -10.69 19.06 4.58
N ASP A 176 -11.03 20.36 4.54
CA ASP A 176 -12.41 20.80 4.34
C ASP A 176 -12.83 20.74 2.85
N PRO A 177 -13.78 19.87 2.46
CA PRO A 177 -14.22 19.73 1.07
C PRO A 177 -15.16 20.86 0.60
N HIS A 178 -15.62 21.72 1.52
CA HIS A 178 -16.64 22.75 1.26
C HIS A 178 -16.08 24.13 0.95
N GLU A 179 -14.78 24.37 1.14
CA GLU A 179 -14.12 25.52 0.54
C GLU A 179 -13.77 25.17 -0.90
N HIS A 180 -14.57 25.66 -1.86
CA HIS A 180 -14.18 25.78 -3.27
C HIS A 180 -13.09 26.85 -3.44
N GLY A 181 -12.07 26.84 -2.56
CA GLY A 181 -10.85 27.59 -2.72
C GLY A 181 -9.97 26.82 -3.69
N SER A 182 -9.60 27.45 -4.79
CA SER A 182 -8.50 27.01 -5.65
C SER A 182 -7.36 26.45 -4.81
N ALA A 183 -6.91 25.22 -5.12
CA ALA A 183 -5.74 24.63 -4.48
C ALA A 183 -4.54 25.55 -4.72
N ASP A 184 -4.28 26.44 -3.77
CA ASP A 184 -3.23 27.44 -3.87
C ASP A 184 -1.87 26.73 -3.81
N PRO A 185 -1.05 26.72 -4.88
CA PRO A 185 0.25 26.08 -4.88
C PRO A 185 1.19 26.63 -3.79
N GLU A 186 0.95 27.84 -3.29
CA GLU A 186 1.73 28.42 -2.19
C GLU A 186 1.42 27.78 -0.83
N ALA A 187 0.17 27.38 -0.56
CA ALA A 187 -0.20 26.65 0.66
C ALA A 187 0.49 25.27 0.74
N TRP A 188 0.97 24.82 -0.40
CA TRP A 188 1.67 23.58 -0.61
C TRP A 188 3.18 23.76 -0.59
N GLY A 189 3.68 24.97 -0.32
CA GLY A 189 5.09 25.29 -0.24
C GLY A 189 5.88 25.01 -1.53
N PHE A 190 5.22 25.06 -2.70
CA PHE A 190 5.93 25.05 -3.98
C PHE A 190 6.68 26.39 -4.13
N GLY A 191 8.00 26.33 -4.36
CA GLY A 191 8.83 27.53 -4.46
C GLY A 191 9.43 28.00 -3.14
N MET A 192 9.53 27.11 -2.14
CA MET A 192 10.28 27.37 -0.93
C MET A 192 11.79 27.23 -1.15
N ASP A 193 12.58 27.84 -0.27
CA ASP A 193 14.05 27.70 -0.25
C ASP A 193 14.46 26.21 -0.32
N GLY A 194 15.40 25.85 -1.21
CA GLY A 194 15.66 24.46 -1.60
C GLY A 194 16.11 23.53 -0.45
N GLU A 195 16.62 24.08 0.65
CA GLU A 195 16.93 23.30 1.86
C GLU A 195 15.69 22.97 2.70
N LYS A 196 14.70 23.89 2.75
CA LYS A 196 13.42 23.65 3.43
C LYS A 196 12.57 22.63 2.68
N GLU A 197 12.56 22.70 1.35
CA GLU A 197 11.87 21.72 0.50
C GLU A 197 12.42 20.30 0.70
N ARG A 198 13.75 20.14 0.72
CA ARG A 198 14.40 18.83 0.96
C ARG A 198 14.10 18.25 2.35
N LYS A 199 13.98 19.10 3.38
CA LYS A 199 13.72 18.66 4.75
C LYS A 199 12.24 18.39 5.04
N ARG A 200 11.33 18.80 4.16
CA ARG A 200 9.89 18.69 4.42
C ARG A 200 9.35 17.26 4.37
N PRO A 201 9.71 16.40 3.40
CA PRO A 201 9.30 15.00 3.42
C PRO A 201 9.79 14.22 4.64
N LEU A 202 10.92 14.66 5.24
CA LEU A 202 11.48 14.07 6.47
C LEU A 202 10.69 14.45 7.73
N LYS A 203 9.93 15.56 7.69
CA LYS A 203 9.11 16.04 8.81
C LYS A 203 7.63 15.70 8.65
N ALA A 204 7.23 15.24 7.46
CA ALA A 204 5.85 14.87 7.18
C ALA A 204 5.46 13.59 7.91
N LYS A 205 4.23 13.54 8.40
CA LYS A 205 3.71 12.35 9.05
C LYS A 205 3.43 11.28 7.99
N VAL A 206 3.98 10.09 8.16
CA VAL A 206 3.59 8.94 7.33
C VAL A 206 2.25 8.39 7.85
N THR A 207 1.26 8.33 6.97
CA THR A 207 -0.11 7.91 7.30
C THR A 207 -0.45 6.65 6.52
N VAL A 208 -1.11 5.70 7.19
CA VAL A 208 -1.69 4.49 6.59
C VAL A 208 -3.21 4.65 6.55
N GLU A 209 -3.81 4.47 5.39
CA GLU A 209 -5.27 4.48 5.20
C GLU A 209 -5.75 3.24 4.43
N HIS A 210 -7.04 2.97 4.53
CA HIS A 210 -7.69 1.83 3.87
C HIS A 210 -8.88 2.32 3.05
N VAL A 211 -8.58 3.10 2.00
CA VAL A 211 -9.55 3.84 1.20
C VAL A 211 -9.55 3.41 -0.26
N ASP A 212 -10.60 3.77 -0.99
CA ASP A 212 -10.68 3.60 -2.44
C ASP A 212 -9.70 4.55 -3.13
N ILE A 213 -8.76 4.01 -3.90
CA ILE A 213 -7.77 4.77 -4.68
C ILE A 213 -8.09 4.73 -6.18
N ILE A 214 -9.20 4.10 -6.58
CA ILE A 214 -9.64 4.05 -7.98
C ILE A 214 -10.26 5.40 -8.37
N LYS A 215 -11.13 5.93 -7.51
CA LYS A 215 -11.85 7.19 -7.77
C LYS A 215 -10.96 8.42 -7.65
N ASP A 216 -11.31 9.47 -8.39
CA ASP A 216 -10.62 10.76 -8.39
C ASP A 216 -10.52 11.40 -7.00
N ASP A 217 -11.52 11.22 -6.13
CA ASP A 217 -11.57 11.79 -4.78
C ASP A 217 -10.32 11.56 -3.93
N PHE A 218 -9.68 10.40 -4.06
CA PHE A 218 -8.44 10.13 -3.33
C PHE A 218 -7.30 11.05 -3.81
N TRP A 219 -7.20 11.21 -5.12
CA TRP A 219 -6.13 11.92 -5.82
C TRP A 219 -6.32 13.44 -5.75
N THR A 220 -7.56 13.93 -5.91
CA THR A 220 -7.90 15.37 -5.90
C THR A 220 -7.79 15.98 -4.51
N ARG A 221 -7.94 15.19 -3.44
CA ARG A 221 -7.67 15.62 -2.05
C ARG A 221 -6.19 15.59 -1.69
N ARG A 222 -5.36 14.92 -2.49
CA ARG A 222 -3.91 14.75 -2.27
C ARG A 222 -3.06 15.05 -3.52
N PRO A 223 -3.23 16.20 -4.21
CA PRO A 223 -2.40 16.53 -5.37
C PRO A 223 -0.88 16.49 -5.12
N TRP A 224 -0.38 16.49 -3.86
CA TRP A 224 1.07 16.60 -3.55
C TRP A 224 1.80 15.28 -3.77
N LEU A 225 1.03 14.22 -4.01
CA LEU A 225 1.57 12.94 -4.41
C LEU A 225 2.21 13.03 -5.80
N PHE A 226 1.81 13.98 -6.66
CA PHE A 226 2.26 14.05 -8.05
C PHE A 226 2.56 15.45 -8.60
N ALA A 227 2.23 16.50 -7.86
CA ALA A 227 2.71 17.83 -8.18
C ALA A 227 4.25 17.86 -8.01
N ALA A 228 4.94 18.39 -9.02
CA ALA A 228 6.39 18.54 -8.97
C ALA A 228 6.73 19.54 -7.87
N MET A 229 7.48 19.08 -6.85
CA MET A 229 8.17 19.98 -5.92
C MET A 229 9.38 20.57 -6.62
#